data_AF-A0A1I8JBZ7-F1
#
_entry.id   AF-A0A1I8JBZ7-F1
#
_cell.length_a   1.000
_cell.length_b   1.000
_cell.length_c   1.000
_cell.angle_alpha   90.00
_cell.angle_beta   90.00
_cell.angle_gamma   90.00
#
_symmetry.space_group_name_H-M   'P 1'
#
loop_
_entity.id
_entity.type
_entity.pdbx_description
1 polymer ?
#
loop_
_entity_poly.entity_id
_entity_poly.type
_entity_poly.pdbx_seq_one_letter_code
_entity_poly.pdbx_strand_id
1 'polypeptide(L)'
;RRGQQVLPLESAQDQCRPLNSVPRDEAALALRLTLQHLEQRLEANQFNGGNKTSDLVSDYRCGRLGPAVVNASFLPDEAVRSLSGRELLLYQRLARRLRKSLMRLRDLRMAERIQRRLGMKEGQSMLFAVGVGHLLPSEHSVVAHLRSANFSLQLLPWNDTEQRLDGISGTFGPSNNRRPIEFPSYPNSRW
;
A
#
# COMPACT_ATOMS: atom_id res chain seq x y z
N ARG A 1 31.45 -7.40 -13.20
CA ARG A 1 30.14 -7.19 -12.53
C ARG A 1 29.07 -7.31 -13.62
N ARG A 2 28.33 -8.44 -13.66
CA ARG A 2 27.42 -8.79 -14.76
C ARG A 2 26.09 -8.02 -14.66
N GLY A 3 25.80 -7.15 -15.64
CA GLY A 3 24.51 -7.00 -16.34
C GLY A 3 23.17 -6.77 -15.61
N GLN A 4 23.11 -6.59 -14.28
CA GLN A 4 21.83 -6.37 -13.61
C GLN A 4 21.34 -4.92 -13.83
N GLN A 5 20.20 -4.78 -14.52
CA GLN A 5 19.56 -3.50 -14.79
C GLN A 5 18.56 -3.19 -13.66
N VAL A 6 18.86 -2.17 -12.85
CA VAL A 6 17.92 -1.67 -11.84
C VAL A 6 17.06 -0.60 -12.50
N LEU A 7 15.73 -0.78 -12.44
CA LEU A 7 14.77 0.14 -13.01
C LEU A 7 13.73 0.54 -11.95
N PRO A 8 13.38 1.82 -11.86
CA PRO A 8 12.33 2.25 -10.97
C PRO A 8 10.97 1.71 -11.44
N LEU A 9 10.19 1.15 -10.53
CA LEU A 9 8.80 0.80 -10.80
C LEU A 9 7.92 2.07 -10.93
N GLU A 10 8.22 3.09 -10.13
CA GLU A 10 7.59 4.42 -10.19
C GLU A 10 8.64 5.55 -10.30
N SER A 11 8.37 6.56 -11.12
CA SER A 11 9.17 7.78 -11.17
C SER A 11 8.79 8.72 -10.02
N ALA A 12 9.65 9.71 -9.72
CA ALA A 12 9.33 10.76 -8.76
C ALA A 12 8.04 11.51 -9.16
N GLN A 13 7.87 11.80 -10.46
CA GLN A 13 6.67 12.46 -10.97
C GLN A 13 5.40 11.63 -10.75
N ASP A 14 5.46 10.30 -10.86
CA ASP A 14 4.30 9.43 -10.58
C ASP A 14 3.85 9.54 -9.13
N GLN A 15 4.79 9.74 -8.20
CA GLN A 15 4.54 9.86 -6.77
C GLN A 15 4.05 11.27 -6.37
N CYS A 16 4.55 12.33 -7.03
CA CYS A 16 4.17 13.71 -6.70
C CYS A 16 2.83 14.15 -7.33
N ARG A 17 2.48 13.66 -8.52
CA ARG A 17 1.27 14.08 -9.26
C ARG A 17 -0.03 14.00 -8.44
N PRO A 18 -0.30 12.92 -7.66
CA PRO A 18 -1.46 12.85 -6.78
C PRO A 18 -1.58 14.04 -5.83
N LEU A 19 -0.48 14.44 -5.19
CA LEU A 19 -0.46 15.53 -4.21
C LEU A 19 -0.63 16.89 -4.89
N ASN A 20 0.00 17.08 -6.05
CA ASN A 20 -0.12 18.31 -6.84
C ASN A 20 -1.53 18.54 -7.40
N SER A 21 -2.37 17.49 -7.44
CA SER A 21 -3.76 17.57 -7.90
C SER A 21 -4.78 17.89 -6.79
N VAL A 22 -4.31 18.07 -5.56
CA VAL A 22 -5.16 18.44 -4.42
C VAL A 22 -5.53 19.93 -4.53
N PRO A 23 -6.84 20.27 -4.46
CA PRO A 23 -7.30 21.66 -4.45
C PRO A 23 -6.69 22.46 -3.30
N ARG A 24 -6.50 23.77 -3.51
CA ARG A 24 -5.85 24.65 -2.53
C ARG A 24 -6.59 24.70 -1.18
N ASP A 25 -7.92 24.69 -1.20
CA ASP A 25 -8.76 24.68 0.01
C ASP A 25 -8.65 23.35 0.77
N GLU A 26 -8.70 22.22 0.07
CA GLU A 26 -8.46 20.90 0.65
C GLU A 26 -7.04 20.80 1.25
N ALA A 27 -6.02 21.30 0.55
CA ALA A 27 -4.63 21.31 1.02
C ALA A 27 -4.43 22.22 2.24
N ALA A 28 -5.01 23.42 2.23
CA ALA A 28 -4.95 24.35 3.36
C ALA A 28 -5.61 23.76 4.62
N LEU A 29 -6.76 23.09 4.47
CA LEU A 29 -7.41 22.38 5.57
C LEU A 29 -6.51 21.26 6.12
N ALA A 30 -5.92 20.44 5.23
CA ALA A 30 -5.03 19.36 5.63
C ALA A 30 -3.85 19.88 6.46
N LEU A 31 -3.19 20.95 5.99
CA LEU A 31 -2.06 21.57 6.67
C LEU A 31 -2.48 22.12 8.03
N ARG A 32 -3.61 22.84 8.10
CA ARG A 32 -4.12 23.40 9.35
C ARG A 32 -4.39 22.32 10.40
N LEU A 33 -5.08 21.25 10.02
CA LEU A 33 -5.38 20.15 10.95
C LEU A 33 -4.15 19.37 11.37
N THR A 34 -3.19 19.19 10.46
CA THR A 34 -1.92 18.51 10.77
C THR A 34 -1.10 19.34 11.76
N LEU A 35 -1.00 20.66 11.55
CA LEU A 35 -0.31 21.56 12.48
C LEU A 35 -0.96 21.55 13.86
N GLN A 36 -2.29 21.72 13.93
CA GLN A 36 -3.04 21.66 15.18
C GLN A 36 -2.82 20.35 15.92
N HIS A 37 -2.82 19.21 15.22
CA HIS A 37 -2.54 17.92 15.82
C HIS A 37 -1.11 17.83 16.37
N LEU A 38 -0.12 18.32 15.63
CA LEU A 38 1.29 18.30 16.06
C LEU A 38 1.52 19.21 17.27
N GLU A 39 0.91 20.39 17.29
CA GLU A 39 0.93 21.33 18.44
C GLU A 39 0.34 20.68 19.69
N GLN A 40 -0.83 20.05 19.59
CA GLN A 40 -1.44 19.32 20.71
C GLN A 40 -0.55 18.19 21.24
N ARG A 41 0.13 17.46 20.34
CA ARG A 41 1.08 16.41 20.76
C ARG A 41 2.33 16.97 21.44
N LEU A 42 2.79 18.15 21.01
CA LEU A 42 3.92 18.86 21.62
C LEU A 42 3.56 19.28 23.04
N GLU A 43 2.42 19.95 23.20
CA GLU A 43 1.92 20.40 24.51
C GLU A 43 1.70 19.24 25.49
N ALA A 44 1.21 18.11 24.98
CA ALA A 44 0.95 16.94 25.81
C ALA A 44 2.20 16.07 26.09
N ASN A 45 3.39 16.44 25.60
CA ASN A 45 4.60 15.59 25.62
C ASN A 45 4.38 14.18 25.04
N GLN A 46 3.42 14.02 24.12
CA GLN A 46 2.96 12.72 23.60
C GLN A 46 3.72 12.25 22.35
N PHE A 47 4.96 12.71 22.12
CA PHE A 47 5.79 12.17 21.03
C PHE A 47 6.21 10.72 21.28
N ASN A 48 6.18 10.26 22.54
CA ASN A 48 6.55 8.90 22.94
C ASN A 48 5.36 7.92 23.12
N GLY A 49 4.11 8.38 22.90
CA GLY A 49 2.88 7.65 23.30
C GLY A 49 2.06 6.97 22.20
N GLY A 50 2.46 7.08 20.93
CA GLY A 50 1.80 6.34 19.83
C GLY A 50 2.42 4.94 19.65
N ASN A 51 1.74 4.04 18.93
CA ASN A 51 2.31 2.75 18.49
C ASN A 51 3.71 3.03 17.94
N LYS A 52 4.73 2.48 18.60
CA LYS A 52 6.10 2.76 18.21
C LYS A 52 6.28 2.23 16.80
N THR A 53 7.10 2.89 16.00
CA THR A 53 7.45 2.39 14.66
C THR A 53 7.98 0.95 14.74
N SER A 54 8.60 0.58 15.87
CA SER A 54 9.00 -0.80 16.19
C SER A 54 7.84 -1.79 16.27
N ASP A 55 6.70 -1.37 16.80
CA ASP A 55 5.52 -2.22 16.99
C ASP A 55 4.87 -2.49 15.62
N LEU A 56 4.77 -1.47 14.78
CA LEU A 56 4.31 -1.62 13.38
C LEU A 56 5.25 -2.53 12.56
N VAL A 57 6.57 -2.41 12.76
CA VAL A 57 7.56 -3.29 12.11
C VAL A 57 7.43 -4.72 12.62
N SER A 58 7.21 -4.91 13.92
CA SER A 58 7.00 -6.23 14.52
C SER A 58 5.71 -6.87 13.98
N ASP A 59 4.60 -6.13 13.99
CA ASP A 59 3.32 -6.58 13.46
C ASP A 59 3.41 -6.90 11.96
N TYR A 60 4.20 -6.14 11.20
CA TYR A 60 4.48 -6.46 9.80
C TYR A 60 5.21 -7.80 9.68
N ARG A 61 6.35 -7.95 10.35
CA ARG A 61 7.18 -9.16 10.31
C ARG A 61 6.39 -10.40 10.71
N CYS A 62 5.49 -10.25 11.69
CA CYS A 62 4.65 -11.33 12.19
C CYS A 62 3.34 -11.53 11.41
N GLY A 63 3.10 -10.77 10.33
CA GLY A 63 1.87 -10.87 9.54
C GLY A 63 0.59 -10.44 10.27
N ARG A 64 0.72 -9.63 11.33
CA ARG A 64 -0.38 -9.15 12.18
C ARG A 64 -0.96 -7.81 11.71
N LEU A 65 -0.39 -7.19 10.68
CA LEU A 65 -0.97 -5.98 10.09
C LEU A 65 -2.32 -6.29 9.45
N GLY A 66 -3.38 -5.87 10.14
CA GLY A 66 -4.76 -6.00 9.66
C GLY A 66 -5.20 -4.84 8.77
N PRO A 67 -6.37 -4.97 8.11
CA PRO A 67 -6.96 -3.94 7.25
C PRO A 67 -7.26 -2.62 7.99
N ALA A 68 -7.36 -2.65 9.32
CA ALA A 68 -7.51 -1.45 10.15
C ALA A 68 -6.35 -0.45 9.95
N VAL A 69 -5.13 -0.93 9.71
CA VAL A 69 -3.95 -0.08 9.46
C VAL A 69 -4.07 0.65 8.12
N VAL A 70 -4.65 -0.01 7.10
CA VAL A 70 -4.88 0.58 5.77
C VAL A 70 -6.04 1.58 5.81
N ASN A 71 -7.05 1.30 6.64
CA ASN A 71 -8.26 2.10 6.74
C ASN A 71 -8.16 3.26 7.75
N ALA A 72 -7.06 3.36 8.50
CA ALA A 72 -6.83 4.42 9.45
C ALA A 72 -7.10 5.80 8.81
N SER A 73 -7.74 6.68 9.58
CA SER A 73 -7.93 8.08 9.20
C SER A 73 -6.58 8.75 9.04
N PHE A 74 -6.45 9.67 8.07
CA PHE A 74 -5.21 10.44 7.88
C PHE A 74 -4.89 11.36 9.06
N LEU A 75 -5.90 11.66 9.88
CA LEU A 75 -5.80 12.45 11.10
C LEU A 75 -6.56 11.73 12.23
N PRO A 76 -6.21 11.98 13.50
CA PRO A 76 -6.92 11.43 14.64
C PRO A 76 -8.37 11.91 14.68
N ASP A 77 -9.24 11.09 15.27
CA ASP A 77 -10.67 11.36 15.38
C ASP A 77 -10.95 12.65 16.16
N GLU A 78 -10.11 13.01 17.13
CA GLU A 78 -10.23 14.24 17.92
C GLU A 78 -10.10 15.50 17.07
N ALA A 79 -9.15 15.51 16.13
CA ALA A 79 -8.93 16.63 15.21
C ALA A 79 -10.09 16.76 14.20
N VAL A 80 -10.76 15.66 13.89
CA VAL A 80 -11.91 15.63 12.97
C VAL A 80 -13.19 16.08 13.68
N ARG A 81 -13.35 15.78 14.98
CA ARG A 81 -14.56 16.12 15.78
C ARG A 81 -14.78 17.61 15.97
N SER A 82 -13.74 18.43 15.91
CA SER A 82 -13.82 19.89 16.06
C SER A 82 -14.17 20.63 14.76
N LEU A 83 -14.31 19.91 13.64
CA LEU A 83 -14.59 20.51 12.34
C LEU A 83 -16.03 21.02 12.24
N SER A 84 -16.20 22.21 11.64
CA SER A 84 -17.53 22.68 11.23
C SER A 84 -18.11 21.79 10.11
N GLY A 85 -19.43 21.84 9.88
CA GLY A 85 -20.09 21.01 8.86
C GLY A 85 -19.50 21.17 7.45
N ARG A 86 -19.09 22.39 7.07
CA ARG A 86 -18.42 22.66 5.79
C ARG A 86 -17.02 22.04 5.73
N GLU A 87 -16.27 22.13 6.82
CA GLU A 87 -14.90 21.60 6.89
C GLU A 87 -14.91 20.08 6.94
N LEU A 88 -15.89 19.47 7.60
CA LEU A 88 -16.07 18.03 7.60
C LEU A 88 -16.30 17.50 6.17
N LEU A 89 -17.15 18.17 5.39
CA LEU A 89 -17.36 17.82 3.97
C LEU A 89 -16.08 17.98 3.14
N LEU A 90 -15.30 19.03 3.40
CA LEU A 90 -14.02 19.25 2.72
C LEU A 90 -13.00 18.16 3.09
N TYR A 91 -12.89 17.82 4.37
CA TYR A 91 -12.03 16.73 4.87
C TYR A 91 -12.41 15.38 4.28
N GLN A 92 -13.71 15.03 4.24
CA GLN A 92 -14.17 13.78 3.64
C GLN A 92 -13.84 13.69 2.15
N ARG A 93 -13.96 14.80 1.40
CA ARG A 93 -13.55 14.86 -0.01
C ARG A 93 -12.05 14.67 -0.16
N LEU A 94 -11.25 15.37 0.64
CA LEU A 94 -9.79 15.21 0.66
C LEU A 94 -9.39 13.76 0.97
N ALA A 95 -9.91 13.18 2.05
CA ALA A 95 -9.59 11.82 2.45
C ALA A 95 -9.94 10.80 1.36
N ARG A 96 -11.09 10.96 0.69
CA ARG A 96 -11.50 10.13 -0.44
C ARG A 96 -10.55 10.30 -1.64
N ARG A 97 -10.17 11.54 -1.96
CA ARG A 97 -9.23 11.87 -3.05
C ARG A 97 -7.86 11.25 -2.81
N LEU A 98 -7.32 11.40 -1.60
CA LEU A 98 -6.03 10.83 -1.21
C LEU A 98 -6.07 9.29 -1.23
N ARG A 99 -7.10 8.65 -0.65
CA ARG A 99 -7.25 7.18 -0.73
C ARG A 99 -7.31 6.69 -2.17
N LYS A 100 -8.08 7.36 -3.03
CA LYS A 100 -8.16 6.99 -4.45
C LYS A 100 -6.81 7.13 -5.15
N SER A 101 -6.11 8.24 -4.96
CA SER A 101 -4.92 8.59 -5.74
C SER A 101 -3.61 7.98 -5.21
N LEU A 102 -3.45 7.88 -3.89
CA LEU A 102 -2.23 7.38 -3.24
C LEU A 102 -2.26 5.89 -2.95
N MET A 103 -3.43 5.28 -2.81
CA MET A 103 -3.57 3.84 -2.58
C MET A 103 -4.07 3.16 -3.86
N ARG A 104 -5.35 3.36 -4.23
CA ARG A 104 -5.98 2.57 -5.30
C ARG A 104 -5.33 2.73 -6.68
N LEU A 105 -5.24 3.97 -7.18
CA LEU A 105 -4.69 4.23 -8.51
C LEU A 105 -3.17 3.98 -8.58
N ARG A 106 -2.48 4.12 -7.45
CA ARG A 106 -1.05 3.87 -7.37
C ARG A 106 -0.76 2.37 -7.48
N ASP A 107 -1.49 1.55 -6.72
CA ASP A 107 -1.38 0.09 -6.72
C ASP A 107 -1.73 -0.50 -8.08
N LEU A 108 -2.80 0.00 -8.71
CA LEU A 108 -3.15 -0.36 -10.08
C LEU A 108 -2.00 -0.08 -11.06
N ARG A 109 -1.44 1.15 -11.05
CA ARG A 109 -0.32 1.50 -11.93
C ARG A 109 0.92 0.64 -11.69
N MET A 110 1.24 0.34 -10.43
CA MET A 110 2.37 -0.54 -10.11
C MET A 110 2.13 -1.95 -10.63
N ALA A 111 0.94 -2.51 -10.43
CA ALA A 111 0.57 -3.82 -10.95
C ALA A 111 0.68 -3.85 -12.48
N GLU A 112 0.11 -2.89 -13.20
CA GLU A 112 0.22 -2.81 -14.67
C GLU A 112 1.68 -2.72 -15.16
N ARG A 113 2.56 -2.04 -14.40
CA ARG A 113 3.98 -1.97 -14.73
C ARG A 113 4.68 -3.30 -14.48
N ILE A 114 4.40 -3.97 -13.36
CA ILE A 114 4.91 -5.33 -13.09
C ILE A 114 4.48 -6.28 -14.21
N GLN A 115 3.20 -6.28 -14.58
CA GLN A 115 2.65 -7.12 -15.66
C GLN A 115 3.37 -6.87 -16.98
N ARG A 116 3.51 -5.61 -17.39
CA ARG A 116 4.25 -5.26 -18.61
C ARG A 116 5.70 -5.73 -18.57
N ARG A 117 6.39 -5.58 -17.43
CA ARG A 117 7.78 -6.03 -17.31
C ARG A 117 7.90 -7.54 -17.44
N LEU A 118 7.02 -8.29 -16.77
CA LEU A 118 6.98 -9.75 -16.86
C LEU A 118 6.67 -10.23 -18.29
N GLY A 119 5.73 -9.57 -18.99
CA GLY A 119 5.35 -9.93 -20.37
C GLY A 119 6.43 -9.62 -21.42
N MET A 120 7.28 -8.62 -21.21
CA MET A 120 8.33 -8.24 -22.17
C MET A 120 9.53 -9.21 -22.19
N LYS A 121 9.64 -10.10 -21.20
CA LYS A 121 10.81 -10.97 -20.99
C LYS A 121 10.38 -12.36 -20.54
N GLU A 122 9.65 -13.05 -21.41
CA GLU A 122 9.25 -14.44 -21.17
C GLU A 122 10.46 -15.31 -20.80
N GLY A 123 10.31 -16.13 -19.76
CA GLY A 123 11.37 -17.00 -19.26
C GLY A 123 12.46 -16.34 -18.41
N GLN A 124 12.38 -15.03 -18.10
CA GLN A 124 13.32 -14.36 -17.20
C GLN A 124 12.72 -14.12 -15.80
N SER A 125 13.51 -14.40 -14.77
CA SER A 125 13.18 -14.02 -13.40
C SER A 125 13.46 -12.54 -13.14
N MET A 126 12.56 -11.88 -12.40
CA MET A 126 12.72 -10.48 -11.99
C MET A 126 12.50 -10.34 -10.49
N LEU A 127 13.24 -9.42 -9.87
CA LEU A 127 13.04 -9.02 -8.49
C LEU A 127 12.34 -7.66 -8.45
N PHE A 128 11.23 -7.58 -7.71
CA PHE A 128 10.51 -6.33 -7.47
C PHE A 128 10.61 -5.96 -5.99
N ALA A 129 11.20 -4.80 -5.70
CA ALA A 129 11.15 -4.22 -4.36
C ALA A 129 9.95 -3.26 -4.29
N VAL A 130 8.95 -3.64 -3.49
CA VAL A 130 7.72 -2.84 -3.29
C VAL A 130 7.52 -2.66 -1.80
N GLY A 131 7.13 -1.44 -1.39
CA GLY A 131 6.80 -1.17 0.01
C GLY A 131 5.65 -2.04 0.50
N VAL A 132 5.72 -2.49 1.76
CA VAL A 132 4.72 -3.37 2.40
C VAL A 132 3.27 -2.92 2.18
N GLY A 133 3.00 -1.61 2.26
CA GLY A 133 1.64 -1.08 2.19
C GLY A 133 0.87 -1.52 0.94
N HIS A 134 1.58 -1.73 -0.17
CA HIS A 134 1.03 -2.15 -1.46
C HIS A 134 0.71 -3.65 -1.54
N LEU A 135 1.23 -4.42 -0.59
CA LEU A 135 1.04 -5.86 -0.47
C LEU A 135 0.01 -6.22 0.60
N LEU A 136 -0.44 -5.25 1.41
CA LEU A 136 -1.44 -5.49 2.45
C LEU A 136 -2.77 -5.94 1.82
N PRO A 137 -3.50 -6.86 2.47
CA PRO A 137 -4.77 -7.36 1.95
C PRO A 137 -5.79 -6.23 1.75
N SER A 138 -6.14 -5.96 0.50
CA SER A 138 -7.25 -5.10 0.09
C SER A 138 -7.65 -5.45 -1.34
N GLU A 139 -8.88 -5.11 -1.74
CA GLU A 139 -9.38 -5.33 -3.11
C GLU A 139 -8.63 -4.54 -4.19
N HIS A 140 -7.82 -3.57 -3.78
CA HIS A 140 -7.07 -2.68 -4.67
C HIS A 140 -5.57 -2.79 -4.47
N SER A 141 -5.07 -3.81 -3.76
CA SER A 141 -3.65 -4.01 -3.58
C SER A 141 -2.97 -4.46 -4.88
N VAL A 142 -1.65 -4.29 -4.96
CA VAL A 142 -0.85 -4.80 -6.10
C VAL A 142 -1.08 -6.30 -6.27
N VAL A 143 -1.13 -7.04 -5.16
CA VAL A 143 -1.39 -8.48 -5.14
C VAL A 143 -2.77 -8.81 -5.73
N ALA A 144 -3.81 -8.05 -5.37
CA ALA A 144 -5.15 -8.24 -5.89
C ALA A 144 -5.21 -8.00 -7.41
N HIS A 145 -4.60 -6.92 -7.89
CA HIS A 145 -4.54 -6.59 -9.31
C HIS A 145 -3.74 -7.62 -10.14
N LEU A 146 -2.68 -8.20 -9.58
CA LEU A 146 -1.94 -9.28 -10.25
C LEU A 146 -2.78 -10.56 -10.33
N ARG A 147 -3.53 -10.91 -9.28
CA ARG A 147 -4.46 -12.06 -9.33
C ARG A 147 -5.57 -11.86 -10.35
N SER A 148 -6.16 -10.68 -10.41
CA SER A 148 -7.21 -10.40 -11.40
C SER A 148 -6.69 -10.44 -12.84
N ALA A 149 -5.38 -10.28 -13.03
CA ALA A 149 -4.69 -10.48 -14.30
C ALA A 149 -4.16 -11.92 -14.50
N ASN A 150 -4.67 -12.89 -13.73
CA ASN A 150 -4.33 -14.32 -13.81
C ASN A 150 -2.88 -14.68 -13.50
N PHE A 151 -2.16 -13.85 -12.72
CA PHE A 151 -0.84 -14.21 -12.23
C PHE A 151 -0.94 -15.22 -11.08
N SER A 152 -0.13 -16.27 -11.14
CA SER A 152 0.05 -17.22 -10.04
C SER A 152 0.96 -16.60 -8.98
N LEU A 153 0.42 -16.34 -7.80
CA LEU A 153 1.17 -15.76 -6.68
C LEU A 153 1.39 -16.81 -5.60
N GLN A 154 2.65 -17.07 -5.27
CA GLN A 154 3.04 -17.91 -4.15
C GLN A 154 3.65 -17.04 -3.06
N LEU A 155 3.06 -17.06 -1.87
CA LEU A 155 3.70 -16.49 -0.70
C LEU A 155 4.86 -17.40 -0.30
N LEU A 156 6.06 -16.84 -0.25
CA LEU A 156 7.21 -17.54 0.29
C LEU A 156 7.26 -17.27 1.80
N PRO A 157 7.28 -18.32 2.64
CA PRO A 157 7.48 -18.11 4.07
C PRO A 157 8.83 -17.44 4.30
N TRP A 158 8.88 -16.51 5.24
CA TRP A 158 10.15 -15.93 5.69
C TRP A 158 10.90 -16.99 6.50
N ASN A 159 11.84 -17.67 5.86
CA ASN A 159 12.89 -18.43 6.52
C ASN A 159 14.20 -17.66 6.30
N ASP A 160 14.93 -17.33 7.37
CA ASP A 160 16.17 -16.52 7.34
C ASP A 160 17.32 -17.11 6.46
N THR A 161 17.05 -18.15 5.68
CA THR A 161 17.95 -18.76 4.72
C THR A 161 17.51 -18.42 3.29
N GLU A 162 18.30 -17.59 2.59
CA GLU A 162 18.16 -17.17 1.17
C GLU A 162 18.05 -18.33 0.14
N GLN A 163 18.03 -19.59 0.57
CA GLN A 163 18.27 -20.78 -0.26
C GLN A 163 17.09 -21.27 -1.12
N ARG A 164 15.97 -20.53 -1.24
CA ARG A 164 14.76 -21.05 -1.93
C ARG A 164 14.47 -20.52 -3.32
N LEU A 165 15.26 -19.59 -3.85
CA LEU A 165 15.01 -19.05 -5.20
C LEU A 165 15.52 -19.97 -6.33
N ASP A 166 16.42 -20.92 -6.04
CA ASP A 166 16.98 -21.83 -7.05
C ASP A 166 16.00 -22.92 -7.53
N GLY A 167 14.87 -23.11 -6.83
CA GLY A 167 13.88 -24.15 -7.12
C GLY A 167 12.61 -23.67 -7.84
N ILE A 168 12.44 -22.37 -8.08
CA ILE A 168 11.24 -21.81 -8.73
C ILE A 168 11.46 -21.73 -10.25
N SER A 169 11.85 -22.85 -10.86
CA SER A 169 11.75 -23.04 -12.32
C SER A 169 10.39 -23.66 -12.64
N GLY A 170 9.34 -22.85 -12.54
CA GLY A 170 8.01 -23.20 -13.03
C GLY A 170 7.72 -22.41 -14.31
N THR A 171 7.20 -23.06 -15.33
CA THR A 171 6.68 -22.39 -16.53
C THR A 171 5.55 -21.44 -16.11
N PHE A 172 5.83 -20.14 -16.09
CA PHE A 172 4.82 -19.10 -15.87
C PHE A 172 4.04 -18.90 -17.17
N GLY A 173 3.01 -19.73 -17.37
CA GLY A 173 1.95 -19.54 -18.34
C GLY A 173 0.58 -19.65 -17.65
N PRO A 174 -0.52 -19.26 -18.31
CA PRO A 174 -1.86 -19.38 -17.74
C PRO A 174 -2.17 -20.87 -17.55
N SER A 175 -2.07 -21.34 -16.30
CA SER A 175 -2.30 -22.73 -15.94
C SER A 175 -3.72 -22.91 -15.40
N ASN A 176 -4.54 -23.63 -16.15
CA ASN A 176 -5.95 -23.95 -15.82
C ASN A 176 -6.12 -25.04 -14.74
N ASN A 177 -5.06 -25.45 -14.05
CA ASN A 177 -5.17 -26.52 -13.06
C ASN A 177 -4.22 -26.31 -11.88
N ARG A 178 -4.69 -25.59 -10.87
CA ARG A 178 -4.27 -25.77 -9.48
C ARG A 178 -5.30 -25.19 -8.52
N ARG A 179 -5.61 -25.94 -7.46
CA ARG A 179 -6.60 -25.56 -6.44
C ARG A 179 -6.23 -24.20 -5.83
N PRO A 180 -7.19 -23.29 -5.61
CA PRO A 180 -6.93 -22.03 -4.95
C PRO A 180 -6.33 -22.26 -3.56
N ILE A 181 -5.24 -21.57 -3.23
CA ILE A 181 -4.80 -21.48 -1.84
C ILE A 181 -5.73 -20.48 -1.16
N GLU A 182 -6.44 -20.94 -0.13
CA GLU A 182 -7.36 -20.13 0.66
C GLU A 182 -6.59 -19.06 1.44
N PHE A 183 -6.90 -17.80 1.14
CA PHE A 183 -6.65 -16.72 2.10
C PHE A 183 -7.61 -16.94 3.27
N PRO A 184 -7.22 -16.60 4.52
CA PRO A 184 -8.21 -16.52 5.59
C PRO A 184 -9.35 -15.62 5.11
N SER A 185 -10.52 -16.24 4.96
CA SER A 185 -11.75 -15.56 4.57
C SER A 185 -12.14 -14.63 5.70
N TYR A 186 -11.87 -13.34 5.53
CA TYR A 186 -12.37 -12.34 6.45
C TYR A 186 -13.80 -12.00 6.04
N PRO A 187 -14.76 -12.00 7.00
CA PRO A 187 -16.15 -11.78 6.70
C PRO A 187 -16.33 -10.44 5.97
N ASN A 188 -17.14 -10.47 4.91
CA ASN A 188 -17.60 -9.36 4.09
C ASN A 188 -17.53 -8.01 4.81
N SER A 189 -16.45 -7.24 4.59
CA SER A 189 -16.46 -5.81 4.88
C SER A 189 -17.03 -5.10 3.66
N ARG A 190 -18.36 -5.16 3.60
CA ARG A 190 -19.20 -4.40 2.69
C ARG A 190 -18.91 -2.90 2.89
N TRP A 191 -18.09 -2.28 2.03
CA TRP A 191 -17.92 -0.83 1.95
C TRP A 191 -17.62 -0.35 0.53
#